data_AF-A0A2H9VPP3-F1
#
_entry.id   AF-A0A2H9VPP3-F1
#
_cell.length_a   1.000
_cell.length_b   1.000
_cell.length_c   1.000
_cell.angle_alpha   90.00
_cell.angle_beta   90.00
_cell.angle_gamma   90.00
#
_symmetry.space_group_name_H-M   'P 1'
#
loop_
_entity.id
_entity.type
_entity.pdbx_description
1 polymer ?
#
loop_
_entity_poly.entity_id
_entity_poly.type
_entity_poly.pdbx_seq_one_letter_code
_entity_poly.pdbx_strand_id
1 'polypeptide(L)'
;MKFIRILFLLIIAASLEASAGKLLLPKGATTFYADTDTIIRKRSISVGLNFGSDAMFFGRTGPIRYPFYSADVIYNTKQGFFAYGSVLRLIGYRTSIDEIDIGGGYLYRPSKKFSGSISYTRFIFNKEQRIIESATNNDINFKNAYDWGPFKSTVVMDYLFGRSNDFFITLSQSKYFEPDWRLFSNNDYLTFNPTVSMILGTQNFVHTYSLDHQEGILNPNVIKLDNSAYQYNNGRFNALNYSFKLPIAYNRPHYTFEFAYKYSIPVNVQGSLRNKRESFYNLTFFYLFY
;
A
#
# COMPACT_ATOMS: atom_id res chain seq x y z
N MET A 1 15.78 31.80 12.28
CA MET A 1 16.03 30.41 11.83
C MET A 1 14.70 29.79 11.44
N LYS A 2 14.25 30.04 10.21
CA LYS A 2 12.86 29.79 9.80
C LYS A 2 12.80 29.03 8.45
N PHE A 3 11.83 28.11 8.39
CA PHE A 3 11.26 27.41 7.22
C PHE A 3 12.18 26.29 6.65
N ILE A 4 11.71 25.07 6.35
CA ILE A 4 10.69 24.68 5.36
C ILE A 4 9.89 23.43 5.81
N ARG A 5 8.65 23.28 5.30
CA ARG A 5 7.67 22.20 5.53
C ARG A 5 7.36 21.45 4.23
N ILE A 6 7.14 20.12 4.31
CA ILE A 6 5.98 19.31 3.82
C ILE A 6 6.33 17.83 3.69
N LEU A 7 5.47 16.91 4.18
CA LEU A 7 5.56 15.46 3.94
C LEU A 7 4.41 14.55 4.48
N PHE A 8 3.96 13.59 3.64
CA PHE A 8 3.58 12.16 3.88
C PHE A 8 2.35 11.70 4.71
N LEU A 9 1.74 10.50 4.54
CA LEU A 9 1.99 9.23 3.77
C LEU A 9 0.63 8.47 3.63
N LEU A 10 0.42 7.67 2.57
CA LEU A 10 -0.60 6.61 2.48
C LEU A 10 0.03 5.28 2.92
N ILE A 11 -0.36 4.76 4.09
CA ILE A 11 -0.06 3.38 4.50
C ILE A 11 -1.38 2.62 4.43
N ILE A 12 -1.58 1.90 3.33
CA ILE A 12 -2.50 0.78 3.29
C ILE A 12 -1.61 -0.44 3.06
N ALA A 13 -1.60 -1.34 4.06
CA ALA A 13 -1.08 -2.68 3.89
C ALA A 13 -1.75 -3.30 2.65
N ALA A 14 -0.96 -4.01 1.85
CA ALA A 14 -1.20 -4.32 0.44
C ALA A 14 -0.66 -3.28 -0.57
N SER A 15 0.67 -3.15 -0.64
CA SER A 15 1.38 -2.74 -1.88
C SER A 15 0.86 -1.49 -2.59
N LEU A 16 0.57 -0.42 -1.83
CA LEU A 16 0.28 0.90 -2.38
C LEU A 16 1.45 1.83 -2.12
N GLU A 17 2.37 1.86 -3.08
CA GLU A 17 3.43 2.86 -3.10
C GLU A 17 2.86 4.24 -3.35
N ALA A 18 2.90 5.09 -2.34
CA ALA A 18 2.69 6.53 -2.48
C ALA A 18 4.04 7.25 -2.42
N SER A 19 4.26 8.11 -3.42
CA SER A 19 5.32 9.10 -3.48
C SER A 19 4.69 10.45 -3.20
N ALA A 20 5.23 11.20 -2.25
CA ALA A 20 4.77 12.56 -1.98
C ALA A 20 5.70 13.60 -2.65
N GLY A 21 5.20 14.84 -2.69
CA GLY A 21 5.75 15.98 -3.40
C GLY A 21 6.17 17.19 -2.56
N LYS A 22 6.69 18.24 -3.22
CA LYS A 22 7.15 19.48 -2.57
C LYS A 22 6.02 20.48 -2.33
N LEU A 23 6.16 21.26 -1.25
CA LEU A 23 5.43 22.53 -1.05
C LEU A 23 6.36 23.71 -1.26
N LEU A 24 5.90 24.70 -2.02
CA LEU A 24 6.46 26.05 -2.01
C LEU A 24 5.43 27.02 -1.38
N LEU A 25 5.88 27.77 -0.37
CA LEU A 25 5.26 29.01 0.11
C LEU A 25 6.10 30.21 -0.38
N PRO A 26 5.52 31.43 -0.46
CA PRO A 26 5.92 32.43 -1.45
C PRO A 26 7.30 33.08 -1.22
N LYS A 27 7.85 33.54 -2.36
CA LYS A 27 9.15 34.19 -2.62
C LYS A 27 9.82 34.86 -1.41
N GLY A 28 11.03 34.39 -1.09
CA GLY A 28 11.96 35.11 -0.23
C GLY A 28 12.84 34.27 0.70
N ALA A 29 13.27 33.06 0.33
CA ALA A 29 14.42 32.38 0.94
C ALA A 29 14.76 31.11 0.16
N THR A 30 16.06 30.88 -0.04
CA THR A 30 16.78 29.67 -0.49
C THR A 30 15.94 28.43 -0.83
N THR A 31 16.19 27.87 -2.02
CA THR A 31 15.59 26.64 -2.55
C THR A 31 15.71 25.45 -1.59
N PHE A 32 14.57 24.91 -1.13
CA PHE A 32 14.53 23.65 -0.40
C PHE A 32 13.93 22.56 -1.29
N TYR A 33 14.69 21.48 -1.44
CA TYR A 33 14.27 20.26 -2.10
C TYR A 33 13.34 19.50 -1.15
N ALA A 34 12.07 19.29 -1.51
CA ALA A 34 11.25 18.36 -0.74
C ALA A 34 11.64 16.94 -1.13
N ASP A 35 11.96 16.21 -0.09
CA ASP A 35 12.23 14.81 -0.12
C ASP A 35 11.21 14.15 0.79
N THR A 36 10.41 13.37 0.08
CA THR A 36 9.61 12.23 0.43
C THR A 36 10.15 11.26 1.46
N ASP A 37 10.88 11.67 2.50
CA ASP A 37 11.52 10.79 3.49
C ASP A 37 12.08 11.57 4.68
N THR A 38 11.64 12.80 4.87
CA THR A 38 12.10 13.64 5.98
C THR A 38 11.46 13.18 7.28
N ILE A 39 12.28 12.71 8.23
CA ILE A 39 11.86 12.54 9.63
C ILE A 39 11.29 13.86 10.11
N ILE A 40 9.97 13.91 10.26
CA ILE A 40 9.26 15.10 10.72
C ILE A 40 9.55 15.25 12.21
N ARG A 41 10.37 16.23 12.59
CA ARG A 41 10.58 16.59 14.02
C ARG A 41 9.37 17.35 14.61
N LYS A 42 8.15 17.03 14.18
CA LYS A 42 6.88 17.58 14.69
C LYS A 42 5.89 16.45 14.88
N ARG A 43 5.05 16.59 15.90
CA ARG A 43 3.92 15.69 16.07
C ARG A 43 2.91 16.00 14.98
N SER A 44 2.29 14.98 14.43
CA SER A 44 1.17 15.15 13.51
C SER A 44 0.18 14.03 13.66
N ILE A 45 -1.06 14.32 13.31
CA ILE A 45 -2.11 13.33 13.11
C ILE A 45 -2.56 13.45 11.67
N SER A 46 -2.72 12.32 11.01
CA SER A 46 -3.18 12.23 9.64
C SER A 46 -4.42 11.36 9.60
N VAL A 47 -5.40 11.76 8.79
CA VAL A 47 -6.61 10.98 8.55
C VAL A 47 -6.80 10.83 7.05
N GLY A 48 -6.95 9.59 6.59
CA GLY A 48 -7.23 9.24 5.20
C GLY A 48 -8.59 8.60 5.03
N LEU A 49 -9.21 8.85 3.88
CA LEU A 49 -10.39 8.17 3.38
C LEU A 49 -10.09 7.67 1.97
N ASN A 50 -10.37 6.40 1.71
CA ASN A 50 -10.05 5.77 0.45
C ASN A 50 -11.25 5.02 -0.09
N PHE A 51 -11.35 5.01 -1.42
CA PHE A 51 -12.17 4.10 -2.18
C PHE A 51 -11.25 3.30 -3.11
N GLY A 52 -11.46 2.00 -3.18
CA GLY A 52 -10.73 1.10 -4.06
C GLY A 52 -11.67 0.27 -4.91
N SER A 53 -11.29 0.05 -6.17
CA SER A 53 -12.06 -0.76 -7.12
C SER A 53 -12.09 -2.24 -6.79
N ASP A 54 -11.03 -2.75 -6.17
CA ASP A 54 -10.85 -4.16 -5.84
C ASP A 54 -9.71 -4.31 -4.81
N ALA A 55 -9.79 -5.33 -3.96
CA ALA A 55 -8.79 -5.64 -2.95
C ALA A 55 -7.76 -6.63 -3.53
N MET A 56 -6.49 -6.22 -3.55
CA MET A 56 -5.39 -7.04 -4.07
C MET A 56 -4.28 -7.15 -3.04
N PHE A 57 -3.87 -8.37 -2.71
CA PHE A 57 -2.81 -8.67 -1.76
C PHE A 57 -1.62 -9.32 -2.47
N PHE A 58 -0.43 -8.71 -2.39
CA PHE A 58 0.80 -9.17 -3.05
C PHE A 58 0.64 -9.64 -4.52
N GLY A 59 -0.19 -8.94 -5.28
CA GLY A 59 -0.44 -9.28 -6.70
C GLY A 59 -1.46 -10.41 -6.92
N ARG A 60 -2.26 -10.72 -5.91
CA ARG A 60 -3.36 -11.68 -5.95
C ARG A 60 -4.67 -11.00 -5.56
N THR A 61 -5.72 -11.25 -6.32
CA THR A 61 -7.10 -10.84 -6.03
C THR A 61 -7.94 -12.06 -5.66
N GLY A 62 -9.09 -11.81 -5.05
CA GLY A 62 -10.06 -12.87 -4.77
C GLY A 62 -10.73 -13.42 -6.03
N PRO A 63 -11.57 -14.47 -5.90
CA PRO A 63 -12.30 -15.05 -7.02
C PRO A 63 -13.36 -14.10 -7.62
N ILE A 64 -13.79 -13.11 -6.84
CA ILE A 64 -14.69 -12.04 -7.24
C ILE A 64 -14.08 -10.70 -6.83
N ARG A 65 -14.56 -9.62 -7.44
CA ARG A 65 -14.11 -8.26 -7.10
C ARG A 65 -14.66 -7.82 -5.75
N TYR A 66 -13.80 -7.19 -4.96
CA TYR A 66 -14.10 -6.65 -3.65
C TYR A 66 -13.82 -5.13 -3.61
N PRO A 67 -14.69 -4.29 -4.22
CA PRO A 67 -14.58 -2.85 -4.04
C PRO A 67 -14.76 -2.48 -2.58
N PHE A 68 -14.05 -1.45 -2.11
CA PHE A 68 -14.02 -1.12 -0.69
C PHE A 68 -13.95 0.37 -0.42
N TYR A 69 -14.35 0.73 0.81
CA TYR A 69 -13.97 1.97 1.46
C TYR A 69 -13.01 1.66 2.60
N SER A 70 -12.01 2.51 2.83
CA SER A 70 -11.23 2.46 4.06
C SER A 70 -11.03 3.83 4.67
N ALA A 71 -10.84 3.86 5.98
CA ALA A 71 -10.42 5.03 6.72
C ALA A 71 -9.16 4.69 7.51
N ASP A 72 -8.18 5.57 7.48
CA ASP A 72 -6.90 5.40 8.14
C ASP A 72 -6.56 6.59 9.02
N VAL A 73 -5.87 6.32 10.14
CA VAL A 73 -5.36 7.32 11.06
C VAL A 73 -3.92 7.00 11.37
N ILE A 74 -3.04 8.00 11.25
CA ILE A 74 -1.61 7.86 11.57
C ILE A 74 -1.22 8.96 12.55
N TYR A 75 -0.56 8.58 13.64
CA TYR A 75 0.09 9.50 14.57
C TYR A 75 1.60 9.41 14.41
N ASN A 76 2.25 10.54 14.16
CA ASN A 76 3.71 10.64 14.07
C ASN A 76 4.28 11.41 15.26
N THR A 77 5.40 10.92 15.78
CA THR A 77 6.19 11.59 16.82
C THR A 77 7.34 12.39 16.23
N LYS A 78 7.90 13.33 16.99
CA LYS A 78 9.08 14.10 16.57
C LYS A 78 10.33 13.23 16.42
N GLN A 79 10.36 12.08 17.09
CA GLN A 79 11.49 11.18 17.18
C GLN A 79 11.56 10.22 15.99
N GLY A 80 10.51 10.15 15.16
CA GLY A 80 10.41 9.22 14.02
C GLY A 80 9.56 7.98 14.30
N PHE A 81 9.09 7.77 15.54
CA PHE A 81 8.09 6.73 15.81
C PHE A 81 6.74 7.13 15.24
N PHE A 82 6.00 6.14 14.76
CA PHE A 82 4.62 6.30 14.35
C PHE A 82 3.75 5.15 14.84
N ALA A 83 2.47 5.43 14.99
CA ALA A 83 1.42 4.45 15.21
C ALA A 83 0.31 4.71 14.20
N TYR A 84 -0.36 3.66 13.73
CA TYR A 84 -1.48 3.80 12.82
C TYR A 84 -2.57 2.78 13.09
N GLY A 85 -3.77 3.13 12.63
CA GLY A 85 -4.89 2.22 12.57
C GLY A 85 -5.69 2.45 11.29
N SER A 86 -6.24 1.37 10.74
CA SER A 86 -7.13 1.43 9.58
C SER A 86 -8.41 0.64 9.87
N VAL A 87 -9.48 1.00 9.17
CA VAL A 87 -10.67 0.17 9.04
C VAL A 87 -11.04 0.08 7.57
N LEU A 88 -11.42 -1.10 7.13
CA LEU A 88 -11.84 -1.36 5.76
C LEU A 88 -13.22 -2.03 5.75
N ARG A 89 -14.05 -1.60 4.80
CA ARG A 89 -15.38 -2.14 4.55
C ARG A 89 -15.58 -2.42 3.07
N LEU A 90 -16.06 -3.62 2.77
CA LEU A 90 -16.41 -4.04 1.42
C LEU A 90 -17.77 -3.48 0.99
N ILE A 91 -17.85 -3.03 -0.26
CA ILE A 91 -19.06 -2.48 -0.86
C ILE A 91 -19.92 -3.63 -1.39
N GLY A 92 -21.22 -3.59 -1.08
CA GLY A 92 -22.18 -4.61 -1.52
C GLY A 92 -22.33 -5.80 -0.56
N TYR A 93 -21.67 -5.76 0.61
CA TYR A 93 -21.76 -6.81 1.63
C TYR A 93 -22.44 -6.29 2.91
N ARG A 94 -23.06 -7.20 3.67
CA ARG A 94 -23.86 -6.88 4.87
C ARG A 94 -23.03 -6.54 6.11
N THR A 95 -21.71 -6.60 6.02
CA THR A 95 -20.76 -6.36 7.10
C THR A 95 -20.53 -4.86 7.29
N SER A 96 -20.38 -4.43 8.55
CA SER A 96 -20.06 -3.03 8.87
C SER A 96 -18.58 -2.73 8.73
N ILE A 97 -17.72 -3.67 9.13
CA ILE A 97 -16.26 -3.61 9.03
C ILE A 97 -15.79 -5.02 8.65
N ASP A 98 -14.92 -5.11 7.66
CA ASP A 98 -14.34 -6.37 7.17
C ASP A 98 -12.92 -6.59 7.70
N GLU A 99 -12.18 -5.51 7.91
CA GLU A 99 -10.80 -5.54 8.36
C GLU A 99 -10.47 -4.32 9.22
N ILE A 100 -9.63 -4.55 10.22
CA ILE A 100 -9.02 -3.53 11.07
C ILE A 100 -7.53 -3.83 11.13
N ASP A 101 -6.72 -2.83 10.78
CA ASP A 101 -5.27 -2.91 10.96
C ASP A 101 -4.85 -2.03 12.11
N ILE A 102 -3.92 -2.51 12.92
CA ILE A 102 -3.29 -1.71 13.97
C ILE A 102 -1.80 -1.97 13.91
N GLY A 103 -1.01 -0.90 13.88
CA GLY A 103 0.43 -1.04 13.73
C GLY A 103 1.21 0.17 14.21
N GLY A 104 2.52 0.04 14.08
CA GLY A 104 3.45 1.09 14.43
C GLY A 104 4.85 0.76 13.97
N GLY A 105 5.72 1.76 14.02
CA GLY A 105 7.05 1.62 13.49
C GLY A 105 7.95 2.80 13.75
N TYR A 106 9.08 2.79 13.07
CA TYR A 106 10.11 3.80 13.17
C TYR A 106 10.59 4.22 11.78
N LEU A 107 10.57 5.54 11.53
CA LEU A 107 11.13 6.17 10.36
C LEU A 107 12.59 6.56 10.63
N TYR A 108 13.50 6.13 9.76
CA TYR A 108 14.91 6.52 9.79
C TYR A 108 15.34 7.16 8.48
N ARG A 109 16.31 8.07 8.57
CA ARG A 109 16.84 8.83 7.45
C ARG A 109 18.30 9.19 7.70
N PRO A 110 19.22 8.23 7.52
CA PRO A 110 20.64 8.44 7.80
C PRO A 110 21.29 9.43 6.84
N SER A 111 20.73 9.69 5.66
CA SER A 111 21.25 10.69 4.72
C SER A 111 20.15 11.44 3.98
N LYS A 112 20.52 12.48 3.21
CA LYS A 112 19.55 13.19 2.37
C LYS A 112 18.99 12.33 1.23
N LYS A 113 19.70 11.28 0.80
CA LYS A 113 19.29 10.43 -0.32
C LYS A 113 18.71 9.10 0.12
N PHE A 114 18.84 8.76 1.39
CA PHE A 114 18.48 7.44 1.89
C PHE A 114 17.62 7.53 3.14
N SER A 115 16.69 6.61 3.20
CA SER A 115 15.55 6.64 4.08
C SER A 115 14.91 5.28 4.17
N GLY A 116 14.15 5.09 5.23
CA GLY A 116 13.36 3.90 5.36
C GLY A 116 12.52 3.86 6.60
N SER A 117 11.84 2.74 6.74
CA SER A 117 11.00 2.43 7.88
C SER A 117 11.10 0.97 8.24
N ILE A 118 10.93 0.70 9.52
CA ILE A 118 10.58 -0.63 10.03
C ILE A 118 9.24 -0.51 10.74
N SER A 119 8.32 -1.43 10.46
CA SER A 119 7.01 -1.44 11.10
C SER A 119 6.47 -2.84 11.32
N TYR A 120 5.53 -2.92 12.24
CA TYR A 120 4.73 -4.09 12.52
C TYR A 120 3.24 -3.75 12.37
N THR A 121 2.50 -4.69 11.81
CA THR A 121 1.07 -4.62 11.60
C THR A 121 0.39 -5.86 12.16
N ARG A 122 -0.72 -5.67 12.85
CA ARG A 122 -1.67 -6.72 13.19
C ARG A 122 -2.93 -6.55 12.34
N PHE A 123 -3.31 -7.59 11.62
CA PHE A 123 -4.55 -7.66 10.83
C PHE A 123 -5.64 -8.39 11.62
N ILE A 124 -6.82 -7.78 11.67
CA ILE A 124 -8.00 -8.29 12.39
C ILE A 124 -9.17 -8.32 11.41
N PHE A 125 -9.65 -9.52 11.09
CA PHE A 125 -10.75 -9.72 10.15
C PHE A 125 -12.05 -10.08 10.86
N ASN A 126 -13.17 -9.78 10.19
CA ASN A 126 -14.46 -10.32 10.59
C ASN A 126 -14.53 -11.85 10.40
N LYS A 127 -15.67 -12.45 10.74
CA LYS A 127 -15.85 -13.91 10.65
C LYS A 127 -15.95 -14.39 9.20
N GLU A 128 -16.33 -13.51 8.28
CA GLU A 128 -16.55 -13.80 6.88
C GLU A 128 -15.24 -13.89 6.08
N GLN A 129 -14.16 -13.24 6.53
CA GLN A 129 -12.77 -13.40 6.04
C GLN A 129 -12.58 -13.31 4.51
N ARG A 130 -13.44 -12.54 3.82
CA ARG A 130 -13.62 -12.63 2.37
C ARG A 130 -12.40 -12.25 1.54
N ILE A 131 -11.60 -11.29 2.01
CA ILE A 131 -10.41 -10.83 1.31
C ILE A 131 -9.24 -11.78 1.54
N ILE A 132 -8.39 -11.92 0.54
CA ILE A 132 -7.27 -12.89 0.56
C ILE A 132 -6.23 -12.60 1.66
N GLU A 133 -6.15 -11.34 2.10
CA GLU A 133 -5.29 -10.91 3.21
C GLU A 133 -5.62 -11.60 4.54
N SER A 134 -6.85 -12.10 4.69
CA SER A 134 -7.31 -12.83 5.88
C SER A 134 -6.55 -14.12 6.18
N ALA A 135 -5.79 -14.62 5.20
CA ALA A 135 -4.92 -15.78 5.33
C ALA A 135 -3.67 -15.53 6.19
N THR A 136 -3.43 -14.30 6.62
CA THR A 136 -2.41 -13.95 7.61
C THR A 136 -3.00 -13.03 8.68
N ASN A 137 -2.26 -12.80 9.76
CA ASN A 137 -2.68 -11.88 10.82
C ASN A 137 -1.60 -10.90 11.24
N ASN A 138 -0.37 -11.05 10.74
CA ASN A 138 0.73 -10.17 11.12
C ASN A 138 1.63 -9.92 9.93
N ASP A 139 2.24 -8.75 9.94
CA ASP A 139 3.28 -8.35 8.99
C ASP A 139 4.39 -7.60 9.73
N ILE A 140 5.63 -7.89 9.36
CA ILE A 140 6.78 -7.02 9.63
C ILE A 140 7.28 -6.49 8.30
N ASN A 141 7.24 -5.17 8.17
CA ASN A 141 7.63 -4.46 6.97
C ASN A 141 8.95 -3.72 7.19
N PHE A 142 9.86 -3.86 6.23
CA PHE A 142 11.09 -3.08 6.15
C PHE A 142 11.19 -2.42 4.77
N LYS A 143 11.00 -1.11 4.74
CA LYS A 143 11.03 -0.30 3.53
C LYS A 143 12.28 0.55 3.51
N ASN A 144 12.98 0.58 2.38
CA ASN A 144 14.13 1.44 2.14
C ASN A 144 13.96 2.12 0.80
N ALA A 145 14.31 3.39 0.74
CA ALA A 145 14.33 4.12 -0.50
C ALA A 145 15.65 4.85 -0.71
N TYR A 146 16.02 4.98 -1.98
CA TYR A 146 17.17 5.75 -2.41
C TYR A 146 16.77 6.73 -3.52
N ASP A 147 17.05 8.01 -3.29
CA ASP A 147 16.82 9.10 -4.23
C ASP A 147 18.07 9.34 -5.10
N TRP A 148 17.94 9.04 -6.39
CA TRP A 148 18.99 9.26 -7.38
C TRP A 148 18.96 10.68 -7.97
N GLY A 149 17.92 11.46 -7.68
CA GLY A 149 17.60 12.75 -8.29
C GLY A 149 16.47 12.62 -9.31
N PRO A 150 16.73 12.09 -10.52
CA PRO A 150 15.68 11.96 -11.53
C PRO A 150 14.76 10.75 -11.34
N PHE A 151 15.13 9.81 -10.48
CA PHE A 151 14.32 8.63 -10.15
C PHE A 151 14.56 8.21 -8.70
N LYS A 152 13.60 7.49 -8.13
CA LYS A 152 13.65 6.94 -6.77
C LYS A 152 13.48 5.43 -6.83
N SER A 153 14.42 4.71 -6.22
CA SER A 153 14.32 3.26 -6.06
C SER A 153 13.79 2.94 -4.67
N THR A 154 12.87 1.98 -4.58
CA THR A 154 12.35 1.49 -3.31
C THR A 154 12.48 -0.03 -3.26
N VAL A 155 12.92 -0.53 -2.10
CA VAL A 155 12.90 -1.95 -1.75
C VAL A 155 12.05 -2.09 -0.50
N VAL A 156 11.02 -2.92 -0.58
CA VAL A 156 10.18 -3.29 0.56
C VAL A 156 10.35 -4.77 0.81
N MET A 157 10.64 -5.15 2.04
CA MET A 157 10.68 -6.54 2.49
C MET A 157 9.55 -6.73 3.49
N ASP A 158 8.68 -7.69 3.21
CA ASP A 158 7.53 -8.01 4.04
C ASP A 158 7.67 -9.45 4.54
N TYR A 159 7.40 -9.65 5.83
CA TYR A 159 7.32 -10.99 6.42
C TYR A 159 5.96 -11.16 7.08
N LEU A 160 5.10 -11.91 6.40
CA LEU A 160 3.80 -12.30 6.92
C LEU A 160 3.97 -13.51 7.83
N PHE A 161 3.28 -13.50 8.98
CA PHE A 161 3.30 -14.63 9.90
C PHE A 161 2.00 -14.76 10.72
N GLY A 162 1.82 -15.93 11.32
CA GLY A 162 0.64 -16.29 12.11
C GLY A 162 -0.08 -17.48 11.49
N ARG A 163 -1.09 -17.22 10.65
CA ARG A 163 -1.85 -18.28 9.93
C ARG A 163 -1.08 -18.85 8.74
N SER A 164 -0.47 -17.98 7.96
CA SER A 164 0.49 -18.32 6.91
C SER A 164 1.81 -17.63 7.21
N ASN A 165 2.90 -18.20 6.71
CA ASN A 165 4.22 -17.60 6.78
C ASN A 165 4.72 -17.37 5.37
N ASP A 166 4.95 -16.12 5.01
CA ASP A 166 5.38 -15.74 3.68
C ASP A 166 6.38 -14.61 3.73
N PHE A 167 7.31 -14.62 2.79
CA PHE A 167 8.30 -13.57 2.63
C PHE A 167 8.17 -12.94 1.25
N PHE A 168 8.21 -11.61 1.20
CA PHE A 168 8.10 -10.84 -0.03
C PHE A 168 9.21 -9.81 -0.15
N ILE A 169 9.57 -9.53 -1.40
CA ILE A 169 10.39 -8.40 -1.79
C ILE A 169 9.64 -7.65 -2.88
N THR A 170 9.30 -6.38 -2.64
CA THR A 170 8.81 -5.46 -3.65
C THR A 170 9.92 -4.52 -4.07
N LEU A 171 10.26 -4.55 -5.36
CA LEU A 171 11.22 -3.66 -5.99
C LEU A 171 10.49 -2.65 -6.85
N SER A 172 10.80 -1.37 -6.69
CA SER A 172 10.12 -0.33 -7.44
C SER A 172 11.04 0.80 -7.88
N GLN A 173 10.67 1.38 -9.02
CA GLN A 173 11.28 2.58 -9.58
C GLN A 173 10.19 3.58 -9.87
N SER A 174 10.35 4.80 -9.36
CA SER A 174 9.42 5.89 -9.60
C SER A 174 10.11 7.14 -10.09
N LYS A 175 9.33 7.99 -10.77
CA LYS A 175 9.77 9.31 -11.21
C LYS A 175 8.76 10.35 -10.80
N TYR A 176 9.21 11.28 -9.97
CA TYR A 176 8.38 12.37 -9.47
C TYR A 176 8.30 13.51 -10.49
N PHE A 177 7.09 13.99 -10.75
CA PHE A 177 6.83 15.18 -11.55
C PHE A 177 5.92 16.13 -10.77
N GLU A 178 6.33 17.39 -10.72
CA GLU A 178 5.59 18.51 -10.15
C GLU A 178 5.59 19.62 -11.19
N PRO A 179 4.54 19.73 -12.01
CA PRO A 179 4.47 20.83 -12.94
C PRO A 179 4.30 22.17 -12.21
N ASP A 180 4.87 23.23 -12.79
CA ASP A 180 4.84 24.56 -12.19
C ASP A 180 3.46 25.26 -12.26
N TRP A 181 2.48 24.67 -12.97
CA TRP A 181 1.16 25.26 -13.13
C TRP A 181 0.26 24.97 -11.94
N ARG A 182 -0.45 26.02 -11.51
CA ARG A 182 -1.42 26.00 -10.42
C ARG A 182 -2.83 25.89 -10.98
N LEU A 183 -3.72 25.21 -10.26
CA LEU A 183 -5.05 24.87 -10.76
C LEU A 183 -6.12 25.87 -10.31
N PHE A 184 -6.22 26.08 -9.00
CA PHE A 184 -7.32 26.82 -8.37
C PHE A 184 -6.84 27.88 -7.37
N SER A 185 -5.60 27.82 -6.89
CA SER A 185 -5.10 28.62 -5.78
C SER A 185 -3.58 28.80 -5.79
N ASN A 186 -3.08 29.87 -5.17
CA ASN A 186 -1.64 30.14 -5.10
C ASN A 186 -0.83 29.11 -4.29
N ASN A 187 -1.50 28.30 -3.46
CA ASN A 187 -0.89 27.30 -2.59
C ASN A 187 -1.27 25.87 -2.99
N ASP A 188 -1.85 25.68 -4.18
CA ASP A 188 -2.08 24.35 -4.72
C ASP A 188 -1.00 23.94 -5.72
N TYR A 189 -0.86 22.64 -5.91
CA TYR A 189 0.03 22.05 -6.89
C TYR A 189 -0.42 20.63 -7.23
N LEU A 190 -0.09 20.22 -8.45
CA LEU A 190 -0.39 18.89 -8.96
C LEU A 190 0.88 18.05 -8.95
N THR A 191 0.76 16.77 -8.64
CA THR A 191 1.89 15.84 -8.66
C THR A 191 1.55 14.56 -9.38
N PHE A 192 2.53 14.04 -10.12
CA PHE A 192 2.48 12.75 -10.77
C PHE A 192 3.67 11.93 -10.28
N ASN A 193 3.44 10.65 -10.01
CA ASN A 193 4.56 9.76 -9.71
C ASN A 193 4.35 8.38 -10.37
N PRO A 194 4.55 8.28 -11.69
CA PRO A 194 4.60 6.99 -12.36
C PRO A 194 5.61 6.08 -11.66
N THR A 195 5.16 4.87 -11.38
CA THR A 195 5.93 3.83 -10.70
C THR A 195 5.81 2.53 -11.50
N VAL A 196 6.94 1.85 -11.69
CA VAL A 196 6.96 0.44 -12.09
C VAL A 196 7.44 -0.39 -10.91
N SER A 197 6.81 -1.54 -10.69
CA SER A 197 7.07 -2.39 -9.53
C SER A 197 7.08 -3.86 -9.91
N MET A 198 7.86 -4.64 -9.16
CA MET A 198 7.93 -6.09 -9.24
C MET A 198 7.85 -6.67 -7.84
N ILE A 199 6.98 -7.66 -7.65
CA ILE A 199 6.83 -8.39 -6.39
C ILE A 199 7.41 -9.78 -6.57
N LEU A 200 8.32 -10.15 -5.68
CA LEU A 200 8.86 -11.49 -5.50
C LEU A 200 8.38 -12.02 -4.15
N GLY A 201 8.14 -13.32 -4.03
CA GLY A 201 7.81 -13.90 -2.74
C GLY A 201 7.33 -15.33 -2.79
N THR A 202 6.86 -15.80 -1.65
CA THR A 202 6.15 -17.07 -1.50
C THR A 202 4.63 -16.84 -1.52
N GLN A 203 3.85 -17.92 -1.62
CA GLN A 203 2.40 -17.90 -1.81
C GLN A 203 1.66 -18.84 -0.84
N ASN A 204 2.20 -19.12 0.34
CA ASN A 204 1.56 -19.99 1.34
C ASN A 204 0.20 -19.42 1.80
N PHE A 205 0.05 -18.10 1.82
CA PHE A 205 -1.21 -17.42 2.09
C PHE A 205 -2.32 -17.80 1.09
N VAL A 206 -1.99 -18.07 -0.18
CA VAL A 206 -2.97 -18.50 -1.19
C VAL A 206 -3.56 -19.85 -0.81
N HIS A 207 -2.72 -20.79 -0.38
CA HIS A 207 -3.19 -22.09 0.09
C HIS A 207 -4.09 -21.96 1.32
N THR A 208 -3.66 -21.16 2.29
CA THR A 208 -4.40 -20.94 3.54
C THR A 208 -5.78 -20.34 3.24
N TYR A 209 -5.83 -19.30 2.39
CA TYR A 209 -7.10 -18.72 1.94
C TYR A 209 -8.02 -19.74 1.24
N SER A 210 -7.46 -20.56 0.35
CA SER A 210 -8.22 -21.61 -0.35
C SER A 210 -8.80 -22.64 0.63
N LEU A 211 -8.05 -23.04 1.67
CA LEU A 211 -8.52 -23.95 2.71
C LEU A 211 -9.67 -23.34 3.53
N ASP A 212 -9.55 -22.08 3.92
CA ASP A 212 -10.56 -21.38 4.72
C ASP A 212 -11.89 -21.17 3.97
N HIS A 213 -11.86 -21.20 2.63
CA HIS A 213 -13.01 -20.92 1.76
C HIS A 213 -13.46 -22.12 0.90
N GLN A 214 -13.04 -23.34 1.23
CA GLN A 214 -13.37 -24.55 0.45
C GLN A 214 -14.88 -24.77 0.26
N GLU A 215 -15.72 -24.37 1.22
CA GLU A 215 -17.17 -24.57 1.13
C GLU A 215 -17.91 -23.52 0.27
N GLY A 216 -17.26 -22.41 -0.10
CA GLY A 216 -17.86 -21.31 -0.87
C GLY A 216 -17.68 -21.40 -2.39
N ILE A 217 -16.88 -22.36 -2.88
CA ILE A 217 -16.58 -22.55 -4.31
C ILE A 217 -17.30 -23.81 -4.84
N LEU A 218 -18.49 -24.12 -4.31
CA LEU A 218 -19.33 -25.20 -4.82
C LEU A 218 -20.17 -24.69 -6.00
N ASN A 219 -19.54 -24.60 -7.16
CA ASN A 219 -20.24 -24.73 -8.43
C ASN A 219 -20.55 -26.23 -8.60
N PRO A 220 -21.80 -26.68 -8.89
CA PRO A 220 -22.16 -28.11 -8.93
C PRO A 220 -21.42 -28.95 -9.98
N ASN A 221 -20.55 -28.34 -10.78
CA ASN A 221 -19.70 -29.00 -11.77
C ASN A 221 -18.22 -29.09 -11.38
N VAL A 222 -17.85 -28.82 -10.13
CA VAL A 222 -16.49 -29.11 -9.65
C VAL A 222 -16.45 -30.57 -9.22
N ILE A 223 -15.81 -31.38 -10.06
CA ILE A 223 -15.29 -32.71 -9.71
C ILE A 223 -14.71 -32.61 -8.30
N LYS A 224 -15.25 -33.40 -7.35
CA LYS A 224 -14.65 -33.57 -6.03
C LYS A 224 -13.15 -33.79 -6.26
N LEU A 225 -12.32 -32.81 -5.86
CA LEU A 225 -10.88 -33.02 -5.87
C LEU A 225 -10.66 -34.17 -4.89
N ASP A 226 -10.37 -35.32 -5.48
CA ASP A 226 -9.83 -36.47 -4.81
C ASP A 226 -8.68 -35.99 -3.92
N ASN A 227 -8.47 -36.65 -2.78
CA ASN A 227 -7.39 -36.38 -1.81
C ASN A 227 -5.96 -36.58 -2.38
N SER A 228 -5.83 -36.57 -3.71
CA SER A 228 -4.60 -36.34 -4.44
C SER A 228 -4.16 -34.90 -4.16
N ALA A 229 -3.30 -34.75 -3.14
CA ALA A 229 -2.54 -33.55 -2.89
C ALA A 229 -1.87 -33.07 -4.19
N TYR A 230 -2.52 -32.14 -4.90
CA TYR A 230 -1.78 -31.22 -5.76
C TYR A 230 -0.88 -30.45 -4.80
N GLN A 231 0.36 -30.92 -4.67
CA GLN A 231 1.42 -30.22 -3.95
C GLN A 231 1.74 -28.96 -4.74
N TYR A 232 0.88 -27.93 -4.62
CA TYR A 232 1.22 -26.59 -5.04
C TYR A 232 2.47 -26.21 -4.24
N ASN A 233 3.58 -25.95 -4.94
CA ASN A 233 4.82 -25.52 -4.32
C ASN A 233 4.71 -24.02 -4.00
N ASN A 234 3.76 -23.69 -3.12
CA ASN A 234 3.44 -22.34 -2.67
C ASN A 234 4.57 -21.74 -1.83
N GLY A 235 5.44 -22.57 -1.25
CA GLY A 235 6.65 -22.12 -0.55
C GLY A 235 7.80 -21.73 -1.47
N ARG A 236 7.69 -21.91 -2.79
CA ARG A 236 8.75 -21.52 -3.73
C ARG A 236 8.79 -20.00 -3.89
N PHE A 237 9.93 -19.41 -3.58
CA PHE A 237 10.19 -18.00 -3.85
C PHE A 237 10.25 -17.76 -5.37
N ASN A 238 9.34 -16.94 -5.89
CA ASN A 238 9.24 -16.65 -7.32
C ASN A 238 8.68 -15.24 -7.57
N ALA A 239 8.73 -14.80 -8.84
CA ALA A 239 8.05 -13.58 -9.24
C ALA A 239 6.54 -13.78 -9.15
N LEU A 240 5.84 -12.83 -8.53
CA LEU A 240 4.41 -12.89 -8.30
C LEU A 240 3.67 -11.90 -9.19
N ASN A 241 4.24 -10.71 -9.38
CA ASN A 241 3.53 -9.64 -10.07
C ASN A 241 4.48 -8.60 -10.64
N TYR A 242 4.13 -8.08 -11.81
CA TYR A 242 4.66 -6.83 -12.35
C TYR A 242 3.53 -5.80 -12.40
N SER A 243 3.80 -4.55 -12.08
CA SER A 243 2.78 -3.52 -12.17
C SER A 243 3.31 -2.16 -12.58
N PHE A 244 2.42 -1.39 -13.20
CA PHE A 244 2.58 0.04 -13.41
C PHE A 244 1.53 0.77 -12.58
N LYS A 245 1.91 1.82 -11.86
CA LYS A 245 1.01 2.70 -11.10
C LYS A 245 1.22 4.14 -11.54
N LEU A 246 0.13 4.88 -11.73
CA LEU A 246 0.12 6.31 -11.99
C LEU A 246 -0.84 7.01 -11.01
N PRO A 247 -0.32 7.52 -9.89
CA PRO A 247 -1.03 8.44 -9.01
C PRO A 247 -0.95 9.87 -9.57
N ILE A 248 -2.07 10.57 -9.51
CA ILE A 248 -2.23 11.99 -9.81
C ILE A 248 -2.85 12.61 -8.57
N ALA A 249 -2.11 13.49 -7.91
CA ALA A 249 -2.54 14.09 -6.66
C ALA A 249 -2.60 15.61 -6.74
N TYR A 250 -3.73 16.16 -6.34
CA TYR A 250 -3.96 17.57 -6.10
C TYR A 250 -3.69 17.87 -4.62
N ASN A 251 -2.71 18.73 -4.36
CA ASN A 251 -2.19 18.95 -3.02
C ASN A 251 -2.46 20.38 -2.55
N ARG A 252 -2.77 20.52 -1.26
CA ARG A 252 -2.84 21.77 -0.52
C ARG A 252 -2.14 21.61 0.84
N PRO A 253 -1.91 22.69 1.60
CA PRO A 253 -1.09 22.62 2.81
C PRO A 253 -1.55 21.62 3.89
N HIS A 254 -2.84 21.31 3.96
CA HIS A 254 -3.42 20.41 4.98
C HIS A 254 -4.20 19.24 4.38
N TYR A 255 -4.40 19.19 3.06
CA TYR A 255 -5.17 18.11 2.46
C TYR A 255 -4.72 17.80 1.04
N THR A 256 -4.95 16.55 0.65
CA THR A 256 -4.63 16.02 -0.67
C THR A 256 -5.80 15.20 -1.19
N PHE A 257 -6.09 15.36 -2.47
CA PHE A 257 -6.95 14.47 -3.24
C PHE A 257 -6.10 13.71 -4.26
N GLU A 258 -6.14 12.39 -4.25
CA GLU A 258 -5.39 11.55 -5.19
C GLU A 258 -6.34 10.63 -5.95
N PHE A 259 -6.14 10.57 -7.27
CA PHE A 259 -6.60 9.46 -8.09
C PHE A 259 -5.39 8.62 -8.49
N ALA A 260 -5.46 7.31 -8.31
CA ALA A 260 -4.41 6.40 -8.73
C ALA A 260 -4.94 5.30 -9.62
N TYR A 261 -4.31 5.13 -10.78
CA TYR A 261 -4.51 3.99 -11.67
C TYR A 261 -3.37 2.98 -11.46
N LYS A 262 -3.68 1.68 -11.37
CA LYS A 262 -2.68 0.60 -11.34
C LYS A 262 -3.05 -0.48 -12.34
N TYR A 263 -2.09 -0.88 -13.17
CA TYR A 263 -2.18 -2.04 -14.04
C TYR A 263 -1.30 -3.15 -13.48
N SER A 264 -1.90 -4.28 -13.14
CA SER A 264 -1.22 -5.43 -12.53
C SER A 264 -1.17 -6.60 -13.48
N ILE A 265 -0.02 -7.26 -13.53
CA ILE A 265 0.25 -8.44 -14.35
C ILE A 265 0.72 -9.55 -13.39
N PRO A 266 -0.22 -10.34 -12.84
CA PRO A 266 0.10 -11.51 -12.04
C PRO A 266 0.84 -12.56 -12.86
N VAL A 267 1.86 -13.17 -12.27
CA VAL A 267 2.65 -14.28 -12.85
C VAL A 267 2.82 -15.38 -11.80
N ASN A 268 3.07 -16.61 -12.25
CA ASN A 268 3.19 -17.79 -11.38
C ASN A 268 2.04 -17.92 -10.37
N VAL A 269 0.81 -17.66 -10.83
CA VAL A 269 -0.40 -17.80 -10.01
C VAL A 269 -0.59 -19.29 -9.68
N GLN A 270 -0.71 -19.60 -8.39
CA GLN A 270 -0.90 -20.96 -7.89
C GLN A 270 -2.27 -21.10 -7.17
N GLY A 271 -2.67 -22.35 -6.88
CA GLY A 271 -3.89 -22.64 -6.14
C GLY A 271 -5.17 -22.46 -6.97
N SER A 272 -6.27 -22.14 -6.28
CA SER A 272 -7.60 -21.96 -6.89
C SER A 272 -7.80 -20.59 -7.56
N LEU A 273 -6.81 -19.70 -7.46
CA LEU A 273 -6.92 -18.34 -7.97
C LEU A 273 -6.82 -18.31 -9.49
N ARG A 274 -7.66 -17.48 -10.12
CA ARG A 274 -7.67 -17.26 -11.57
C ARG A 274 -7.31 -15.82 -11.92
N ASN A 275 -6.39 -15.23 -11.16
CA ASN A 275 -5.98 -13.83 -11.36
C ASN A 275 -5.47 -13.63 -12.78
N LYS A 276 -5.98 -12.59 -13.43
CA LYS A 276 -5.55 -12.19 -14.78
C LYS A 276 -4.95 -10.79 -14.70
N ARG A 277 -4.57 -10.26 -15.86
CA ARG A 277 -4.20 -8.85 -15.95
C ARG A 277 -5.40 -8.00 -15.52
N GLU A 278 -5.17 -7.13 -14.55
CA GLU A 278 -6.24 -6.42 -13.84
C GLU A 278 -5.88 -4.94 -13.72
N SER A 279 -6.91 -4.11 -13.85
CA SER A 279 -6.83 -2.66 -13.69
C SER A 279 -7.52 -2.27 -12.39
N PHE A 280 -6.82 -1.48 -11.59
CA PHE A 280 -7.30 -0.97 -10.31
C PHE A 280 -7.35 0.55 -10.34
N TYR A 281 -8.35 1.10 -9.66
CA TYR A 281 -8.47 2.53 -9.44
C TYR A 281 -8.73 2.81 -7.96
N ASN A 282 -8.02 3.81 -7.45
CA ASN A 282 -8.17 4.29 -6.09
C ASN A 282 -8.45 5.79 -6.10
N LEU A 283 -9.34 6.20 -5.20
CA LEU A 283 -9.58 7.60 -4.87
C LEU A 283 -9.25 7.79 -3.40
N THR A 284 -8.36 8.72 -3.11
CA THR A 284 -7.92 9.01 -1.75
C THR A 284 -8.18 10.47 -1.43
N PHE A 285 -8.72 10.72 -0.26
CA PHE A 285 -8.68 12.01 0.41
C PHE A 285 -7.84 11.88 1.69
N PHE A 286 -7.00 12.86 1.94
CA PHE A 286 -6.13 12.90 3.10
C PHE A 286 -6.19 14.27 3.77
N TYR A 287 -6.19 14.30 5.09
CA TYR A 287 -6.07 15.52 5.90
C TYR A 287 -4.98 15.39 6.96
N LEU A 288 -4.20 16.46 7.15
CA LEU A 288 -3.08 16.53 8.08
C LEU A 288 -3.30 17.60 9.16
N PHE A 289 -3.24 17.16 10.41
CA PHE A 289 -3.31 17.98 11.62
C PHE A 289 -1.91 18.12 12.26
N TYR A 290 -1.61 19.30 12.80
CA TYR A 290 -0.33 19.65 13.44
C TYR A 290 -0.48 20.06 14.91
#